data_AF-A0A0K0DE93-F1
#
_entry.id   AF-A0A0K0DE93-F1
#
_cell.length_a   1.000
_cell.length_b   1.000
_cell.length_c   1.000
_cell.angle_alpha   90.00
_cell.angle_beta   90.00
_cell.angle_gamma   90.00
#
_symmetry.space_group_name_H-M   'P 1'
#
loop_
_entity.id
_entity.type
_entity.pdbx_description
1 polymer ?
#
loop_
_entity_poly.entity_id
_entity_poly.type
_entity_poly.pdbx_seq_one_letter_code
_entity_poly.pdbx_strand_id
1 'polypeptide(L)'
;MEAAWIKNYGDDLYLQRTYTCIRVLERGVAHASKNDKDGRASECINNKMKHSWPSLPVVFVYLCFMLFLILAAEYWRYAGNDIASYSDSTRSSTLYDKYCVHYNMIAPKFTDFDRITQIVHVSADVLDKRIIEQVENWDGPVSMSVVLRSVAQYHCTARFLKKIRRLSADVERHLRAHLVFPKTLTTNCSAPFIPPSLSSASECEKHQVPSVEQIALYPANIARNIARIFSASKYIVIADYEHFFSKGFEKTVRAVAHSRLAEKPRTMLVYRIFEVDERVKEPPQNKTDLYELYQSGAAVVFHSLYYPGTQSSLKVVEESIKIRAILIR
;
A
#
# COMPACT_ATOMS: atom_id res chain seq x y z
N MET A 1 29.47 -37.91 -10.78
CA MET A 1 29.67 -38.08 -9.33
C MET A 1 28.63 -37.21 -8.64
N GLU A 2 27.86 -37.82 -7.73
CA GLU A 2 27.01 -37.27 -6.64
C GLU A 2 26.66 -35.77 -6.71
N ALA A 3 25.40 -35.30 -6.82
CA ALA A 3 24.08 -35.86 -6.45
C ALA A 3 23.86 -36.05 -4.93
N ALA A 4 23.48 -34.97 -4.25
CA ALA A 4 22.85 -35.01 -2.92
C ALA A 4 21.75 -33.92 -2.81
N TRP A 5 20.54 -34.25 -3.27
CA TRP A 5 19.34 -33.45 -3.02
C TRP A 5 18.69 -33.90 -1.71
N ILE A 6 18.60 -33.02 -0.71
CA ILE A 6 17.78 -33.29 0.48
C ILE A 6 16.36 -32.75 0.24
N LYS A 7 15.44 -33.67 -0.04
CA LYS A 7 14.02 -33.46 0.26
C LYS A 7 13.83 -33.47 1.77
N ASN A 8 13.04 -32.53 2.31
CA ASN A 8 11.95 -32.78 3.27
C ASN A 8 11.48 -31.48 3.94
N TYR A 9 10.42 -30.91 3.39
CA TYR A 9 9.31 -30.31 4.14
C TYR A 9 8.06 -30.83 3.44
N GLY A 10 7.21 -31.66 4.02
CA GLY A 10 6.90 -31.78 5.45
C GLY A 10 5.44 -31.39 5.58
N ASP A 11 4.54 -32.35 5.41
CA ASP A 11 3.10 -32.13 5.34
C ASP A 11 2.53 -31.71 6.71
N ASP A 12 2.42 -30.41 6.95
CA ASP A 12 1.73 -29.84 8.12
C ASP A 12 0.86 -28.63 7.73
N LEU A 13 -0.10 -28.89 6.84
CA LEU A 13 -1.20 -27.96 6.53
C LEU A 13 -2.23 -27.98 7.67
N TYR A 14 -1.86 -27.44 8.84
CA TYR A 14 -2.76 -27.24 9.97
C TYR A 14 -3.83 -26.18 9.65
N LEU A 15 -4.93 -26.66 9.09
CA LEU A 15 -6.06 -25.86 8.63
C LEU A 15 -6.98 -25.52 9.81
N GLN A 16 -6.50 -24.64 10.70
CA GLN A 16 -7.24 -24.21 11.88
C GLN A 16 -8.44 -23.34 11.47
N ARG A 17 -9.64 -23.96 11.45
CA ARG A 17 -10.91 -23.26 11.25
C ARG A 17 -11.26 -22.45 12.51
N THR A 18 -11.28 -21.14 12.40
CA THR A 18 -12.00 -20.27 13.34
C THR A 18 -13.04 -19.45 12.59
N TYR A 19 -14.31 -19.79 12.79
CA TYR A 19 -15.44 -18.97 12.36
C TYR A 19 -15.66 -17.86 13.39
N THR A 20 -15.64 -16.60 12.96
CA THR A 20 -16.13 -15.49 13.76
C THR A 20 -17.16 -14.71 12.96
N CYS A 21 -18.41 -14.82 13.39
CA CYS A 21 -19.55 -14.14 12.79
C CYS A 21 -19.65 -12.71 13.34
N ILE A 22 -19.79 -11.70 12.47
CA ILE A 22 -20.09 -10.32 12.88
C ILE A 22 -21.38 -9.87 12.18
N ARG A 23 -22.34 -9.42 13.00
CA ARG A 23 -23.66 -8.96 12.57
C ARG A 23 -23.55 -7.65 11.79
N VAL A 24 -24.30 -7.54 10.71
CA VAL A 24 -24.70 -6.25 10.13
C VAL A 24 -25.64 -5.56 11.12
N LEU A 25 -25.43 -4.26 11.35
CA LEU A 25 -26.29 -3.43 12.18
C LEU A 25 -26.94 -2.37 11.29
N GLU A 26 -28.16 -2.64 10.84
CA GLU A 26 -28.99 -1.66 10.14
C GLU A 26 -29.52 -0.61 11.12
N ARG A 27 -29.48 0.66 10.70
CA ARG A 27 -30.41 1.72 11.12
C ARG A 27 -30.64 2.60 9.88
N GLY A 28 -31.82 2.67 9.29
CA GLY A 28 -33.08 3.00 9.96
C GLY A 28 -33.43 4.45 9.59
N VAL A 29 -34.27 4.61 8.58
CA VAL A 29 -34.75 5.90 8.03
C VAL A 29 -35.76 6.55 8.98
N ALA A 30 -35.81 7.90 9.04
CA ALA A 30 -37.01 8.66 9.42
C ALA A 30 -37.00 10.09 8.82
N HIS A 31 -38.19 10.62 8.52
CA HIS A 31 -38.45 11.91 7.83
C HIS A 31 -39.29 12.88 8.70
N ALA A 32 -39.23 14.18 8.37
CA ALA A 32 -40.30 15.20 8.57
C ALA A 32 -40.64 15.62 10.04
N SER A 33 -41.35 16.71 10.39
CA SER A 33 -41.92 17.86 9.64
C SER A 33 -42.41 19.01 10.57
N LYS A 34 -42.46 20.25 10.05
CA LYS A 34 -43.36 21.41 10.38
C LYS A 34 -43.27 22.22 11.71
N ASN A 35 -43.16 23.54 11.50
CA ASN A 35 -43.95 24.70 11.99
C ASN A 35 -44.37 24.85 13.47
N ASP A 36 -44.20 26.07 14.02
CA ASP A 36 -45.35 26.99 14.22
C ASP A 36 -44.97 28.50 14.26
N LYS A 37 -45.96 29.40 14.43
CA LYS A 37 -45.89 30.88 14.23
C LYS A 37 -45.91 31.71 15.53
N ASP A 38 -45.28 32.90 15.49
CA ASP A 38 -45.76 34.23 15.95
C ASP A 38 -44.60 35.27 15.91
N GLY A 39 -44.78 36.59 15.87
CA GLY A 39 -46.03 37.36 15.81
C GLY A 39 -46.02 38.76 16.48
N ARG A 40 -45.02 39.65 16.29
CA ARG A 40 -45.22 41.09 16.60
C ARG A 40 -44.29 42.14 15.94
N ALA A 41 -44.89 43.32 15.81
CA ALA A 41 -44.57 44.59 15.16
C ALA A 41 -43.19 45.28 15.38
N SER A 42 -42.74 45.93 14.29
CA SER A 42 -42.13 47.28 14.16
C SER A 42 -41.19 47.86 15.23
N GLU A 43 -39.97 48.20 14.81
CA GLU A 43 -39.55 49.62 14.74
C GLU A 43 -38.40 49.83 13.72
N CYS A 44 -38.47 50.87 12.89
CA CYS A 44 -37.47 51.16 11.86
C CYS A 44 -36.44 52.19 12.37
N ILE A 45 -35.30 51.73 12.91
CA ILE A 45 -34.16 52.62 13.19
C ILE A 45 -33.25 52.70 11.96
N ASN A 46 -33.37 53.80 11.24
CA ASN A 46 -32.63 54.08 10.00
C ASN A 46 -31.20 54.55 10.30
N ASN A 47 -30.27 53.63 10.51
CA ASN A 47 -28.90 53.95 10.90
C ASN A 47 -27.93 53.95 9.70
N LYS A 48 -27.54 55.14 9.22
CA LYS A 48 -26.56 55.32 8.13
C LYS A 48 -25.16 54.88 8.58
N MET A 49 -24.78 53.63 8.33
CA MET A 49 -23.37 53.23 8.42
C MET A 49 -22.56 53.88 7.30
N LYS A 50 -21.73 54.86 7.66
CA LYS A 50 -20.70 55.39 6.76
C LYS A 50 -19.59 54.34 6.62
N HIS A 51 -19.49 53.71 5.45
CA HIS A 51 -18.32 52.89 5.10
C HIS A 51 -17.09 53.80 4.91
N SER A 52 -16.35 54.04 5.99
CA SER A 52 -14.99 54.58 5.91
C SER A 52 -14.07 53.46 5.42
N TRP A 53 -13.56 53.58 4.20
CA TRP A 53 -12.55 52.65 3.70
C TRP A 53 -11.25 52.88 4.49
N PRO A 54 -10.58 51.83 4.99
CA PRO A 54 -9.28 51.97 5.65
C PRO A 54 -8.26 52.53 4.65
N SER A 55 -7.41 53.45 5.11
CA SER A 55 -6.35 54.02 4.28
C SER A 55 -5.35 52.93 3.84
N LEU A 56 -4.70 53.12 2.68
CA LEU A 56 -3.72 52.17 2.13
C LEU A 56 -2.74 51.55 3.16
N PRO A 57 -2.10 52.30 4.09
CA PRO A 57 -1.20 51.70 5.08
C PRO A 57 -1.91 50.71 6.03
N VAL A 58 -3.18 50.94 6.37
CA VAL A 58 -3.96 50.01 7.21
C VAL A 58 -4.23 48.72 6.46
N VAL A 59 -4.61 48.80 5.18
CA VAL A 59 -4.82 47.61 4.32
C VAL A 59 -3.53 46.81 4.17
N PHE A 60 -2.38 47.48 3.99
CA PHE A 60 -1.08 46.83 3.90
C PHE A 60 -0.70 46.09 5.20
N VAL A 61 -0.92 46.70 6.37
CA VAL A 61 -0.69 46.04 7.67
C VAL A 61 -1.57 44.79 7.84
N TYR A 62 -2.85 44.86 7.44
CA TYR A 62 -3.72 43.68 7.44
C TYR A 62 -3.23 42.57 6.49
N LEU A 63 -2.77 42.90 5.29
CA LEU A 63 -2.22 41.91 4.34
C LEU A 63 -0.94 41.26 4.89
N CYS A 64 -0.02 42.04 5.46
CA CYS A 64 1.19 41.52 6.10
C CYS A 64 0.86 40.62 7.31
N PHE A 65 -0.13 40.99 8.13
CA PHE A 65 -0.57 40.17 9.25
C PHE A 65 -1.22 38.85 8.77
N MET A 66 -2.06 38.89 7.74
CA MET A 66 -2.64 37.68 7.14
C MET A 66 -1.57 36.79 6.50
N LEU A 67 -0.57 37.35 5.82
CA LEU A 67 0.56 36.59 5.29
C LEU A 67 1.38 35.95 6.41
N PHE A 68 1.64 36.68 7.50
CA PHE A 68 2.30 36.13 8.69
C PHE A 68 1.48 35.01 9.34
N LEU A 69 0.16 35.14 9.44
CA LEU A 69 -0.70 34.06 9.94
C LEU A 69 -0.70 32.83 9.03
N ILE A 70 -0.66 33.00 7.70
CA ILE A 70 -0.53 31.89 6.74
C ILE A 70 0.82 31.19 6.89
N LEU A 71 1.92 31.95 6.89
CA LEU A 71 3.27 31.41 7.06
C LEU A 71 3.45 30.76 8.44
N ALA A 72 2.88 31.34 9.50
CA ALA A 72 2.86 30.74 10.83
C ALA A 72 2.01 29.46 10.85
N ALA A 73 0.86 29.43 10.17
CA ALA A 73 0.05 28.22 10.07
C ALA A 73 0.76 27.10 9.28
N GLU A 74 1.44 27.42 8.19
CA GLU A 74 2.27 26.45 7.45
C GLU A 74 3.47 25.98 8.29
N TYR A 75 4.16 26.89 8.99
CA TYR A 75 5.23 26.56 9.91
C TYR A 75 4.76 25.69 11.08
N TRP A 76 3.61 25.96 11.68
CA TRP A 76 3.01 25.11 12.71
C TRP A 76 2.56 23.75 12.14
N ARG A 77 2.09 23.70 10.88
CA ARG A 77 1.78 22.44 10.17
C ARG A 77 3.05 21.65 9.83
N TYR A 78 4.20 22.31 9.69
CA TYR A 78 5.51 21.71 9.48
C TYR A 78 6.12 21.23 10.82
N ALA A 79 6.31 22.12 11.80
CA ALA A 79 6.94 21.84 13.09
C ALA A 79 6.07 20.96 14.02
N GLY A 80 4.75 21.15 14.01
CA GLY A 80 3.81 20.32 14.78
C GLY A 80 3.82 18.85 14.35
N ASN A 81 4.32 18.53 13.16
CA ASN A 81 4.45 17.17 12.66
C ASN A 81 5.61 16.37 13.27
N ASP A 82 6.64 17.03 13.80
CA ASP A 82 7.72 16.35 14.53
C ASP A 82 7.31 16.06 15.98
N ILE A 83 6.65 17.01 16.65
CA ILE A 83 6.22 16.86 18.06
C ILE A 83 5.02 15.93 18.20
N ALA A 84 4.02 16.00 17.29
CA ALA A 84 2.87 15.09 17.31
C ALA A 84 3.24 13.63 16.94
N SER A 85 4.49 13.34 16.56
CA SER A 85 4.93 12.00 16.23
C SER A 85 5.03 11.05 17.44
N TYR A 86 5.00 11.60 18.67
CA TYR A 86 5.28 10.87 19.91
C TYR A 86 4.03 10.43 20.70
N SER A 87 2.82 10.87 20.31
CA SER A 87 1.58 10.65 21.08
C SER A 87 0.43 10.11 20.21
N ASP A 88 0.59 8.90 19.69
CA ASP A 88 -0.54 8.08 19.23
C ASP A 88 -0.29 6.60 19.59
N SER A 89 -0.80 6.19 20.75
CA SER A 89 -0.44 4.93 21.41
C SER A 89 -1.63 4.00 21.68
N THR A 90 -2.56 3.87 20.73
CA THR A 90 -3.23 2.57 20.50
C THR A 90 -2.42 1.76 19.50
N ARG A 91 -1.26 1.26 19.98
CA ARG A 91 -0.30 0.49 19.18
C ARG A 91 -0.97 -0.73 18.56
N SER A 92 -1.27 -0.62 17.28
CA SER A 92 -1.75 -1.70 16.42
C SER A 92 -0.61 -2.67 16.11
N SER A 93 -0.24 -3.47 17.11
CA SER A 93 0.83 -4.47 17.05
C SER A 93 0.30 -5.85 17.39
N THR A 94 0.70 -6.87 16.62
CA THR A 94 0.38 -8.28 16.91
C THR A 94 1.59 -9.19 16.68
N LEU A 95 1.56 -10.38 17.26
CA LEU A 95 2.54 -11.44 17.01
C LEU A 95 1.97 -12.39 15.95
N TYR A 96 2.73 -12.64 14.89
CA TYR A 96 2.41 -13.61 13.84
C TYR A 96 3.58 -14.58 13.67
N ASP A 97 3.39 -15.84 14.05
CA ASP A 97 4.49 -16.82 14.19
C ASP A 97 5.62 -16.23 15.08
N LYS A 98 6.85 -16.13 14.55
CA LYS A 98 8.03 -15.56 15.22
C LYS A 98 8.29 -14.09 14.86
N TYR A 99 7.33 -13.41 14.23
CA TYR A 99 7.45 -12.02 13.76
C TYR A 99 6.44 -11.10 14.45
N CYS A 100 6.93 -9.97 14.93
CA CYS A 100 6.10 -8.84 15.33
C CYS A 100 5.61 -8.09 14.09
N VAL A 101 4.33 -7.73 14.09
CA VAL A 101 3.66 -7.03 12.99
C VAL A 101 3.02 -5.77 13.54
N HIS A 102 3.56 -4.62 13.15
CA HIS A 102 2.91 -3.32 13.35
C HIS A 102 2.04 -3.03 12.14
N TYR A 103 0.74 -3.19 12.30
CA TYR A 103 -0.22 -3.07 11.21
C TYR A 103 -0.77 -1.66 11.07
N ASN A 104 -1.15 -1.29 9.85
CA ASN A 104 -1.67 0.03 9.50
C ASN A 104 -0.70 1.19 9.83
N MET A 105 0.62 0.98 9.65
CA MET A 105 1.65 2.02 9.76
C MET A 105 1.32 3.23 8.86
N ILE A 106 0.77 2.91 7.69
CA ILE A 106 -0.15 3.76 6.93
C ILE A 106 -1.34 2.90 6.46
N ALA A 107 -2.50 3.52 6.30
CA ALA A 107 -3.69 2.88 5.73
C ALA A 107 -4.58 3.92 5.03
N PRO A 108 -5.32 3.54 3.97
CA PRO A 108 -6.36 4.36 3.39
C PRO A 108 -7.48 4.68 4.39
N LYS A 109 -8.14 5.84 4.21
CA LYS A 109 -9.34 6.23 4.98
C LYS A 109 -10.57 5.39 4.61
N PHE A 110 -10.63 4.93 3.35
CA PHE A 110 -11.73 4.18 2.79
C PHE A 110 -11.19 2.93 2.09
N THR A 111 -11.98 1.87 2.07
CA THR A 111 -11.64 0.60 1.39
C THR A 111 -12.79 0.20 0.49
N ASP A 112 -12.48 -0.19 -0.74
CA ASP A 112 -13.45 -0.71 -1.71
C ASP A 112 -13.30 -2.24 -1.79
N PHE A 113 -14.37 -2.95 -1.40
CA PHE A 113 -14.39 -4.41 -1.33
C PHE A 113 -14.40 -5.07 -2.72
N ASP A 114 -14.94 -4.39 -3.74
CA ASP A 114 -15.13 -4.96 -5.07
C ASP A 114 -13.90 -4.81 -6.00
N ARG A 115 -12.87 -4.07 -5.57
CA ARG A 115 -11.56 -4.00 -6.26
C ARG A 115 -10.75 -5.30 -6.09
N ILE A 116 -9.63 -5.38 -6.79
CA ILE A 116 -8.56 -6.34 -6.49
C ILE A 116 -7.46 -5.62 -5.69
N THR A 117 -7.03 -6.20 -4.56
CA THR A 117 -5.86 -5.67 -3.81
C THR A 117 -4.58 -6.30 -4.35
N GLN A 118 -3.58 -5.48 -4.65
CA GLN A 118 -2.22 -5.94 -4.93
C GLN A 118 -1.50 -6.27 -3.62
N ILE A 119 -0.99 -7.49 -3.50
CA ILE A 119 -0.26 -8.00 -2.34
C ILE A 119 1.22 -7.94 -2.67
N VAL A 120 1.95 -7.07 -1.98
CA VAL A 120 3.37 -6.82 -2.19
C VAL A 120 4.15 -7.04 -0.89
N HIS A 121 5.40 -7.46 -0.99
CA HIS A 121 6.34 -7.44 0.13
C HIS A 121 7.71 -6.96 -0.31
N VAL A 122 8.41 -6.27 0.59
CA VAL A 122 9.73 -5.67 0.33
C VAL A 122 10.56 -5.68 1.62
N SER A 123 11.89 -5.60 1.52
CA SER A 123 12.76 -5.32 2.68
C SER A 123 12.93 -3.81 2.87
N ALA A 124 13.15 -3.36 4.10
CA ALA A 124 13.30 -1.92 4.39
C ALA A 124 14.51 -1.27 3.68
N ASP A 125 15.52 -2.06 3.33
CA ASP A 125 16.72 -1.73 2.56
C ASP A 125 16.50 -1.60 1.04
N VAL A 126 15.39 -2.14 0.50
CA VAL A 126 15.02 -2.10 -0.93
C VAL A 126 13.82 -1.17 -1.17
N LEU A 127 13.08 -0.81 -0.11
CA LEU A 127 11.95 0.11 -0.21
C LEU A 127 12.42 1.53 -0.56
N ASP A 128 12.09 1.95 -1.78
CA ASP A 128 12.36 3.29 -2.29
C ASP A 128 11.11 3.93 -2.92
N LYS A 129 11.29 5.02 -3.69
CA LYS A 129 10.20 5.78 -4.30
C LYS A 129 9.41 5.02 -5.38
N ARG A 130 9.91 3.92 -5.93
CA ARG A 130 9.20 3.05 -6.90
C ARG A 130 7.85 2.56 -6.38
N ILE A 131 7.65 2.52 -5.06
CA ILE A 131 6.33 2.21 -4.47
C ILE A 131 5.24 3.23 -4.87
N ILE A 132 5.62 4.49 -5.14
CA ILE A 132 4.69 5.53 -5.59
C ILE A 132 4.21 5.19 -7.00
N GLU A 133 5.15 4.95 -7.92
CA GLU A 133 4.89 4.54 -9.30
C GLU A 133 4.10 3.23 -9.36
N GLN A 134 4.41 2.25 -8.50
CA GLN A 134 3.68 0.98 -8.43
C GLN A 134 2.21 1.18 -7.99
N VAL A 135 1.95 2.03 -6.99
CA VAL A 135 0.59 2.34 -6.52
C VAL A 135 -0.20 3.14 -7.57
N GLU A 136 0.44 4.08 -8.24
CA GLU A 136 -0.15 4.89 -9.32
C GLU A 136 -0.44 4.06 -10.57
N ASN A 137 0.44 3.11 -10.92
CA ASN A 137 0.27 2.17 -12.03
C ASN A 137 -0.85 1.14 -11.78
N TRP A 138 -0.97 0.64 -10.55
CA TRP A 138 -2.01 -0.32 -10.18
C TRP A 138 -3.42 0.29 -10.15
N ASP A 139 -3.54 1.58 -9.80
CA ASP A 139 -4.81 2.33 -9.74
C ASP A 139 -5.90 1.63 -8.89
N GLY A 140 -5.48 0.98 -7.81
CA GLY A 140 -6.36 0.20 -6.93
C GLY A 140 -5.70 -0.07 -5.57
N PRO A 141 -6.38 -0.76 -4.64
CA PRO A 141 -5.83 -1.02 -3.31
C PRO A 141 -4.51 -1.79 -3.36
N VAL A 142 -3.54 -1.40 -2.52
CA VAL A 142 -2.27 -2.10 -2.35
C VAL A 142 -2.08 -2.41 -0.86
N SER A 143 -1.76 -3.66 -0.54
CA SER A 143 -1.40 -4.10 0.81
C SER A 143 0.05 -4.57 0.80
N MET A 144 0.91 -3.85 1.52
CA MET A 144 2.36 -4.05 1.51
C MET A 144 2.89 -4.43 2.91
N SER A 145 3.71 -5.48 2.97
CA SER A 145 4.53 -5.76 4.16
C SER A 145 5.98 -5.34 3.95
N VAL A 146 6.49 -4.47 4.81
CA VAL A 146 7.90 -4.05 4.82
C VAL A 146 8.63 -4.80 5.93
N VAL A 147 9.57 -5.66 5.55
CA VAL A 147 10.36 -6.46 6.48
C VAL A 147 11.59 -5.67 6.92
N LEU A 148 11.72 -5.43 8.23
CA LEU A 148 12.92 -4.83 8.82
C LEU A 148 13.95 -5.93 9.09
N ARG A 149 15.19 -5.72 8.65
CA ARG A 149 16.35 -6.54 9.02
C ARG A 149 16.96 -6.12 10.36
N SER A 150 16.82 -4.85 10.73
CA SER A 150 17.38 -4.27 11.95
C SER A 150 16.40 -3.34 12.66
N VAL A 151 16.51 -3.27 13.99
CA VAL A 151 15.85 -2.27 14.85
C VAL A 151 16.06 -0.86 14.33
N ALA A 152 17.26 -0.54 13.84
CA ALA A 152 17.62 0.79 13.34
C ALA A 152 16.70 1.29 12.20
N GLN A 153 16.18 0.38 11.36
CA GLN A 153 15.33 0.71 10.24
C GLN A 153 13.92 1.18 10.67
N TYR A 154 13.45 0.82 11.86
CA TYR A 154 12.04 1.02 12.26
C TYR A 154 11.57 2.49 12.12
N HIS A 155 12.28 3.44 12.73
CA HIS A 155 11.87 4.85 12.70
C HIS A 155 12.03 5.49 11.32
N CYS A 156 13.07 5.13 10.57
CA CYS A 156 13.29 5.70 9.23
C CYS A 156 12.23 5.19 8.24
N THR A 157 11.91 3.89 8.25
CA THR A 157 10.85 3.30 7.40
C THR A 157 9.47 3.84 7.77
N ALA A 158 9.17 3.96 9.07
CA ALA A 158 7.92 4.58 9.54
C ALA A 158 7.79 6.04 9.06
N ARG A 159 8.88 6.82 9.10
CA ARG A 159 8.93 8.21 8.60
C ARG A 159 8.77 8.25 7.08
N PHE A 160 9.42 7.35 6.34
CA PHE A 160 9.29 7.24 4.88
C PHE A 160 7.84 6.96 4.46
N LEU A 161 7.19 5.94 5.05
CA LEU A 161 5.79 5.61 4.77
C LEU A 161 4.84 6.79 5.07
N LYS A 162 5.03 7.47 6.21
CA LYS A 162 4.28 8.69 6.55
C LYS A 162 4.54 9.84 5.56
N LYS A 163 5.77 9.97 5.04
CA LYS A 163 6.16 10.99 4.05
C LYS A 163 5.50 10.72 2.70
N ILE A 164 5.62 9.52 2.11
CA ILE A 164 5.04 9.22 0.80
C ILE A 164 3.51 9.35 0.79
N ARG A 165 2.83 8.96 1.88
CA ARG A 165 1.37 9.14 2.06
C ARG A 165 0.93 10.61 2.01
N ARG A 166 1.80 11.54 2.42
CA ARG A 166 1.50 12.99 2.38
C ARG A 166 1.81 13.63 1.03
N LEU A 167 2.60 12.97 0.19
CA LEU A 167 3.12 13.53 -1.07
C LEU A 167 2.39 12.99 -2.31
N SER A 168 1.88 11.76 -2.29
CA SER A 168 1.05 11.21 -3.38
C SER A 168 -0.37 10.92 -2.88
N ALA A 169 -1.36 11.48 -3.59
CA ALA A 169 -2.77 11.25 -3.32
C ALA A 169 -3.15 9.77 -3.55
N ASP A 170 -2.51 9.10 -4.51
CA ASP A 170 -2.73 7.68 -4.77
C ASP A 170 -2.18 6.82 -3.64
N VAL A 171 -1.01 7.16 -3.09
CA VAL A 171 -0.52 6.52 -1.87
C VAL A 171 -1.47 6.74 -0.68
N GLU A 172 -2.09 7.93 -0.54
CA GLU A 172 -3.11 8.17 0.51
C GLU A 172 -4.39 7.34 0.30
N ARG A 173 -4.83 7.21 -0.95
CA ARG A 173 -6.07 6.49 -1.33
C ARG A 173 -5.94 4.97 -1.32
N HIS A 174 -4.76 4.45 -1.66
CA HIS A 174 -4.62 3.05 -2.05
C HIS A 174 -3.64 2.25 -1.18
N LEU A 175 -2.58 2.84 -0.62
CA LEU A 175 -1.53 2.08 0.06
C LEU A 175 -1.83 1.85 1.55
N ARG A 176 -2.00 0.57 1.90
CA ARG A 176 -1.89 0.05 3.26
C ARG A 176 -0.51 -0.58 3.44
N ALA A 177 0.19 -0.22 4.51
CA ALA A 177 1.51 -0.77 4.80
C ALA A 177 1.68 -1.22 6.25
N HIS A 178 2.41 -2.32 6.42
CA HIS A 178 2.70 -3.00 7.69
C HIS A 178 4.21 -3.08 7.88
N LEU A 179 4.71 -2.90 9.10
CA LEU A 179 6.11 -3.21 9.43
C LEU A 179 6.18 -4.59 10.07
N VAL A 180 7.10 -5.42 9.58
CA VAL A 180 7.30 -6.80 10.02
C VAL A 180 8.74 -6.97 10.49
N PHE A 181 8.95 -7.48 11.69
CA PHE A 181 10.30 -7.66 12.25
C PHE A 181 10.37 -8.85 13.20
N PRO A 182 11.52 -9.53 13.35
CA PRO A 182 11.64 -10.69 14.24
C PRO A 182 11.28 -10.36 15.70
N LYS A 183 10.58 -11.27 16.39
CA LYS A 183 10.26 -11.13 17.82
C LYS A 183 11.52 -10.98 18.68
N THR A 184 12.65 -11.56 18.27
CA THR A 184 13.94 -11.42 18.97
C THR A 184 14.41 -9.98 19.12
N LEU A 185 13.87 -9.04 18.33
CA LEU A 185 14.21 -7.62 18.43
C LEU A 185 13.43 -6.87 19.54
N THR A 186 12.29 -7.38 20.02
CA THR A 186 11.50 -6.71 21.10
C THR A 186 10.68 -7.71 21.93
N THR A 187 10.64 -7.53 23.25
CA THR A 187 9.99 -8.49 24.17
C THR A 187 8.48 -8.68 23.91
N ASN A 188 7.75 -7.59 23.60
CA ASN A 188 6.28 -7.55 23.54
C ASN A 188 5.74 -6.96 22.22
N CYS A 189 6.46 -7.08 21.11
CA CYS A 189 6.10 -6.44 19.83
C CYS A 189 5.75 -4.95 19.99
N SER A 190 6.53 -4.25 20.83
CA SER A 190 6.44 -2.81 20.99
C SER A 190 7.30 -2.11 19.93
N ALA A 191 7.14 -0.80 19.77
CA ALA A 191 8.07 -0.01 18.98
C ALA A 191 9.49 -0.23 19.54
N PRO A 192 10.47 -0.67 18.72
CA PRO A 192 11.84 -0.88 19.17
C PRO A 192 12.42 0.40 19.77
N PHE A 193 13.11 0.30 20.91
CA PHE A 193 13.86 1.41 21.46
C PHE A 193 15.15 1.60 20.63
N ILE A 194 15.28 2.75 19.95
CA ILE A 194 16.48 3.12 19.22
C ILE A 194 17.26 4.14 20.07
N PRO A 195 18.51 3.83 20.49
CA PRO A 195 19.35 4.79 21.22
C PRO A 195 19.59 6.07 20.40
N PRO A 196 19.70 7.26 21.04
CA PRO A 196 19.95 8.52 20.34
C PRO A 196 21.22 8.54 19.48
N SER A 197 22.21 7.69 19.79
CA SER A 197 23.43 7.51 18.99
C SER A 197 23.22 6.80 17.65
N LEU A 198 22.15 6.01 17.52
CA LEU A 198 21.75 5.34 16.27
C LEU A 198 20.64 6.09 15.53
N SER A 199 20.06 7.14 16.11
CA SER A 199 18.99 7.93 15.49
C SER A 199 19.53 9.05 14.59
N SER A 200 20.56 8.78 13.79
CA SER A 200 20.96 9.73 12.75
C SER A 200 19.77 9.94 11.80
N ALA A 201 19.37 11.19 11.60
CA ALA A 201 18.18 11.54 10.82
C ALA A 201 18.36 11.31 9.30
N SER A 202 19.49 10.73 8.88
CA SER A 202 19.73 10.25 7.54
C SER A 202 18.59 9.35 7.05
N GLU A 203 18.22 9.58 5.79
CA GLU A 203 17.42 8.68 4.96
C GLU A 203 17.90 7.23 5.19
N CYS A 204 16.96 6.28 5.36
CA CYS A 204 17.26 4.89 5.74
C CYS A 204 18.53 4.39 5.05
N GLU A 205 19.50 3.88 5.83
CA GLU A 205 20.85 3.56 5.34
C GLU A 205 20.80 2.93 3.95
N LYS A 206 21.28 3.70 2.96
CA LYS A 206 21.12 3.40 1.54
C LYS A 206 21.59 1.98 1.26
N HIS A 207 20.74 1.18 0.59
CA HIS A 207 21.07 -0.01 -0.20
C HIS A 207 22.44 -0.65 0.12
N GLN A 208 22.64 -1.11 1.36
CA GLN A 208 23.68 -2.09 1.60
C GLN A 208 23.23 -3.36 0.89
N VAL A 209 24.02 -3.81 -0.10
CA VAL A 209 23.72 -5.05 -0.83
C VAL A 209 23.59 -6.17 0.22
N PRO A 210 22.40 -6.79 0.38
CA PRO A 210 22.20 -7.74 1.44
C PRO A 210 23.10 -8.96 1.23
N SER A 211 23.66 -9.48 2.32
CA SER A 211 24.49 -10.69 2.25
C SER A 211 23.67 -11.88 1.74
N VAL A 212 24.34 -12.91 1.21
CA VAL A 212 23.67 -14.14 0.74
C VAL A 212 22.82 -14.77 1.86
N GLU A 213 23.30 -14.75 3.10
CA GLU A 213 22.56 -15.18 4.28
C GLU A 213 21.33 -14.29 4.54
N GLN A 214 21.47 -12.97 4.48
CA GLN A 214 20.36 -12.03 4.62
C GLN A 214 19.30 -12.21 3.52
N ILE A 215 19.68 -12.59 2.30
CA ILE A 215 18.73 -12.94 1.23
C ILE A 215 18.04 -14.27 1.56
N ALA A 216 18.79 -15.30 1.94
CA ALA A 216 18.26 -16.63 2.26
C ALA A 216 17.30 -16.64 3.47
N LEU A 217 17.52 -15.77 4.46
CA LEU A 217 16.69 -15.62 5.65
C LEU A 217 15.46 -14.70 5.43
N TYR A 218 15.25 -14.15 4.23
CA TYR A 218 14.12 -13.25 3.96
C TYR A 218 12.77 -13.99 4.04
N PRO A 219 11.84 -13.59 4.92
CA PRO A 219 10.64 -14.37 5.24
C PRO A 219 9.48 -14.08 4.26
N ALA A 220 9.71 -14.29 2.96
CA ALA A 220 8.77 -13.93 1.88
C ALA A 220 7.34 -14.45 2.12
N ASN A 221 7.20 -15.72 2.52
CA ASN A 221 5.88 -16.32 2.76
C ASN A 221 5.14 -15.68 3.94
N ILE A 222 5.86 -15.30 5.01
CA ILE A 222 5.27 -14.60 6.16
C ILE A 222 4.85 -13.18 5.75
N ALA A 223 5.74 -12.43 5.10
CA ALA A 223 5.45 -11.07 4.64
C ALA A 223 4.25 -11.02 3.67
N ARG A 224 4.19 -11.98 2.72
CA ARG A 224 3.05 -12.14 1.81
C ARG A 224 1.75 -12.49 2.54
N ASN A 225 1.80 -13.39 3.52
CA ASN A 225 0.64 -13.76 4.32
C ASN A 225 0.12 -12.60 5.18
N ILE A 226 1.01 -11.79 5.76
CA ILE A 226 0.62 -10.60 6.51
C ILE A 226 -0.09 -9.60 5.59
N ALA A 227 0.53 -9.27 4.45
CA ALA A 227 -0.08 -8.37 3.46
C ALA A 227 -1.45 -8.89 2.98
N ARG A 228 -1.59 -10.21 2.76
CA ARG A 228 -2.87 -10.86 2.44
C ARG A 228 -3.92 -10.71 3.55
N ILE A 229 -3.57 -11.01 4.80
CA ILE A 229 -4.50 -11.00 5.95
C ILE A 229 -5.08 -9.61 6.19
N PHE A 230 -4.30 -8.56 5.93
CA PHE A 230 -4.74 -7.17 6.07
C PHE A 230 -5.33 -6.56 4.77
N SER A 231 -5.52 -7.36 3.71
CA SER A 231 -6.31 -6.95 2.54
C SER A 231 -7.77 -6.70 2.94
N ALA A 232 -8.42 -5.73 2.29
CA ALA A 232 -9.82 -5.37 2.53
C ALA A 232 -10.75 -5.70 1.35
N SER A 233 -10.24 -6.36 0.30
CA SER A 233 -10.99 -6.66 -0.92
C SER A 233 -11.37 -8.14 -1.05
N LYS A 234 -12.38 -8.40 -1.89
CA LYS A 234 -12.88 -9.73 -2.24
C LYS A 234 -11.86 -10.62 -2.95
N TYR A 235 -10.98 -10.00 -3.73
CA TYR A 235 -10.00 -10.66 -4.59
C TYR A 235 -8.62 -10.02 -4.41
N ILE A 236 -7.55 -10.81 -4.53
CA ILE A 236 -6.16 -10.33 -4.39
C ILE A 236 -5.32 -10.75 -5.58
N VAL A 237 -4.39 -9.91 -6.02
CA VAL A 237 -3.30 -10.31 -6.92
C VAL A 237 -2.00 -10.32 -6.13
N ILE A 238 -1.19 -11.37 -6.28
CA ILE A 238 0.13 -11.46 -5.65
C ILE A 238 1.17 -11.00 -6.69
N ALA A 239 2.01 -10.04 -6.31
CA ALA A 239 3.05 -9.48 -7.15
C ALA A 239 4.32 -9.21 -6.34
N ASP A 240 5.48 -9.24 -6.99
CA ASP A 240 6.73 -8.81 -6.40
C ASP A 240 6.86 -7.28 -6.53
N TYR A 241 7.72 -6.66 -5.71
CA TYR A 241 7.86 -5.20 -5.62
C TYR A 241 8.24 -4.54 -6.95
N GLU A 242 8.93 -5.27 -7.84
CA GLU A 242 9.45 -4.76 -9.10
C GLU A 242 8.54 -5.06 -10.31
N HIS A 243 7.38 -5.68 -10.08
CA HIS A 243 6.41 -5.94 -11.15
C HIS A 243 5.57 -4.69 -11.47
N PHE A 244 5.74 -4.20 -12.70
CA PHE A 244 4.91 -3.17 -13.32
C PHE A 244 3.78 -3.81 -14.15
N PHE A 245 2.63 -3.15 -14.20
CA PHE A 245 1.45 -3.64 -14.92
C PHE A 245 1.10 -2.72 -16.09
N SER A 246 0.39 -3.25 -17.10
CA SER A 246 -0.18 -2.38 -18.15
C SER A 246 -1.22 -1.42 -17.56
N LYS A 247 -1.35 -0.24 -18.14
CA LYS A 247 -2.32 0.77 -17.68
C LYS A 247 -3.74 0.23 -17.71
N GLY A 248 -4.45 0.33 -16.58
CA GLY A 248 -5.81 -0.20 -16.44
C GLY A 248 -5.90 -1.73 -16.32
N PHE A 249 -4.79 -2.41 -15.99
CA PHE A 249 -4.78 -3.86 -15.79
C PHE A 249 -5.78 -4.30 -14.70
N GLU A 250 -5.81 -3.66 -13.52
CA GLU A 250 -6.77 -4.00 -12.44
C GLU A 250 -8.21 -4.03 -12.95
N LYS A 251 -8.63 -2.97 -13.66
CA LYS A 251 -9.98 -2.84 -14.20
C LYS A 251 -10.31 -3.98 -15.17
N THR A 252 -9.34 -4.36 -16.00
CA THR A 252 -9.47 -5.45 -16.97
C THR A 252 -9.58 -6.81 -16.27
N VAL A 253 -8.64 -7.13 -15.37
CA VAL A 253 -8.67 -8.41 -14.65
C VAL A 253 -9.81 -8.50 -13.64
N ARG A 254 -10.32 -7.39 -13.12
CA ARG A 254 -11.51 -7.34 -12.26
C ARG A 254 -12.78 -7.76 -13.01
N ALA A 255 -12.95 -7.34 -14.25
CA ALA A 255 -14.07 -7.80 -15.08
C ALA A 255 -13.98 -9.33 -15.34
N VAL A 256 -12.79 -9.83 -15.66
CA VAL A 256 -12.54 -11.27 -15.84
C VAL A 256 -12.77 -12.05 -14.55
N ALA A 257 -12.27 -11.56 -13.41
CA ALA A 257 -12.44 -12.14 -12.09
C ALA A 257 -13.91 -12.19 -11.66
N HIS A 258 -14.66 -11.12 -11.90
CA HIS A 258 -16.09 -11.05 -11.60
C HIS A 258 -16.87 -12.17 -12.33
N SER A 259 -16.63 -12.35 -13.64
CA SER A 259 -17.27 -13.40 -14.44
C SER A 259 -16.77 -14.80 -14.08
N ARG A 260 -15.47 -15.07 -14.25
CA ARG A 260 -14.90 -16.44 -14.18
C ARG A 260 -14.97 -17.04 -12.77
N LEU A 261 -14.89 -16.22 -11.71
CA LEU A 261 -14.92 -16.69 -10.33
C LEU A 261 -16.34 -16.77 -9.76
N ALA A 262 -17.32 -16.09 -10.37
CA ALA A 262 -18.73 -16.36 -10.10
C ALA A 262 -19.14 -17.72 -10.69
N GLU A 263 -18.73 -18.00 -11.93
CA GLU A 263 -18.96 -19.30 -12.60
C GLU A 263 -18.24 -20.45 -11.86
N LYS A 264 -16.96 -20.27 -11.52
CA LYS A 264 -16.10 -21.31 -10.93
C LYS A 264 -15.33 -20.77 -9.70
N PRO A 265 -15.97 -20.72 -8.51
CA PRO A 265 -15.39 -20.08 -7.31
C PRO A 265 -14.18 -20.78 -6.66
N ARG A 266 -13.66 -21.85 -7.27
CA ARG A 266 -12.42 -22.56 -6.90
C ARG A 266 -11.34 -22.45 -7.99
N THR A 267 -11.53 -21.57 -8.97
CA THR A 267 -10.54 -21.29 -10.01
C THR A 267 -9.56 -20.22 -9.55
N MET A 268 -8.30 -20.39 -9.95
CA MET A 268 -7.24 -19.39 -9.80
C MET A 268 -6.99 -18.74 -11.16
N LEU A 269 -7.04 -17.42 -11.21
CA LEU A 269 -6.61 -16.66 -12.40
C LEU A 269 -5.10 -16.42 -12.33
N VAL A 270 -4.45 -16.50 -13.49
CA VAL A 270 -3.00 -16.32 -13.65
C VAL A 270 -2.73 -15.36 -14.81
N TYR A 271 -1.66 -14.59 -14.70
CA TYR A 271 -1.13 -13.76 -15.79
C TYR A 271 0.30 -14.20 -16.13
N ARG A 272 0.80 -13.82 -17.31
CA ARG A 272 2.22 -13.95 -17.67
C ARG A 272 2.98 -12.70 -17.24
N ILE A 273 4.23 -12.94 -16.85
CA ILE A 273 5.24 -11.92 -16.55
C ILE A 273 6.24 -11.94 -17.71
N PHE A 274 6.74 -10.77 -18.09
CA PHE A 274 7.72 -10.60 -19.14
C PHE A 274 8.90 -9.79 -18.61
N GLU A 275 10.11 -10.21 -18.97
CA GLU A 275 11.35 -9.48 -18.72
C GLU A 275 11.56 -8.57 -19.92
N VAL A 276 11.69 -7.26 -19.68
CA VAL A 276 11.96 -6.27 -20.72
C VAL A 276 13.44 -5.88 -20.64
N ASP A 277 14.08 -5.78 -21.79
CA ASP A 277 15.50 -5.42 -21.90
C ASP A 277 15.77 -4.02 -21.33
N GLU A 278 16.80 -3.86 -20.50
CA GLU A 278 17.17 -2.60 -19.82
C GLU A 278 17.44 -1.43 -20.79
N ARG A 279 17.69 -1.71 -22.08
CA ARG A 279 17.85 -0.68 -23.12
C ARG A 279 16.52 -0.02 -23.51
N VAL A 280 15.38 -0.62 -23.17
CA VAL A 280 14.05 -0.08 -23.41
C VAL A 280 13.74 0.97 -22.33
N LYS A 281 13.83 2.25 -22.70
CA LYS A 281 13.71 3.39 -21.76
C LYS A 281 12.32 3.55 -21.17
N GLU A 282 11.28 3.21 -21.93
CA GLU A 282 9.87 3.40 -21.55
C GLU A 282 9.20 2.03 -21.40
N PRO A 283 8.67 1.66 -20.23
CA PRO A 283 8.04 0.36 -20.03
C PRO A 283 6.74 0.25 -20.86
N PRO A 284 6.40 -0.95 -21.37
CA PRO A 284 5.22 -1.16 -22.20
C PRO A 284 3.94 -0.81 -21.44
N GLN A 285 3.19 0.18 -21.94
CA GLN A 285 2.00 0.71 -21.29
C GLN A 285 0.78 -0.17 -21.53
N ASN A 286 0.75 -0.89 -22.65
CA ASN A 286 -0.34 -1.78 -23.04
C ASN A 286 0.15 -3.06 -23.73
N LYS A 287 -0.81 -3.95 -24.07
CA LYS A 287 -0.52 -5.28 -24.66
C LYS A 287 0.13 -5.19 -26.05
N THR A 288 -0.16 -4.15 -26.84
CA THR A 288 0.43 -3.95 -28.17
C THR A 288 1.90 -3.61 -28.04
N ASP A 289 2.28 -2.63 -27.21
CA ASP A 289 3.67 -2.28 -26.94
C ASP A 289 4.49 -3.50 -26.48
N LEU A 290 3.94 -4.27 -25.54
CA LEU A 290 4.55 -5.50 -25.05
C LEU A 290 4.71 -6.57 -26.14
N TYR A 291 3.75 -6.66 -27.07
CA TYR A 291 3.81 -7.58 -28.20
C TYR A 291 4.87 -7.16 -29.22
N GLU A 292 5.02 -5.86 -29.50
CA GLU A 292 6.08 -5.34 -30.38
C GLU A 292 7.48 -5.57 -29.78
N LEU A 293 7.66 -5.35 -28.47
CA LEU A 293 8.90 -5.70 -27.76
C LEU A 293 9.15 -7.21 -27.79
N TYR A 294 8.11 -8.04 -27.64
CA TYR A 294 8.25 -9.50 -27.72
C TYR A 294 8.63 -9.97 -29.13
N GLN A 295 8.03 -9.43 -30.19
CA GLN A 295 8.36 -9.77 -31.59
C GLN A 295 9.77 -9.34 -31.99
N SER A 296 10.27 -8.23 -31.44
CA SER A 296 11.64 -7.75 -31.66
C SER A 296 12.69 -8.43 -30.76
N GLY A 297 12.27 -9.29 -29.83
CA GLY A 297 13.14 -9.94 -28.84
C GLY A 297 13.63 -9.01 -27.71
N ALA A 298 13.11 -7.77 -27.64
CA ALA A 298 13.36 -6.81 -26.57
C ALA A 298 12.52 -7.06 -25.31
N ALA A 299 11.58 -8.01 -25.37
CA ALA A 299 10.93 -8.60 -24.20
C ALA A 299 10.84 -10.13 -24.34
N VAL A 300 11.06 -10.85 -23.24
CA VAL A 300 10.96 -12.31 -23.18
C VAL A 300 9.99 -12.74 -22.07
N VAL A 301 9.45 -13.96 -22.15
CA VAL A 301 8.62 -14.49 -21.06
C VAL A 301 9.52 -14.82 -19.88
N PHE A 302 9.19 -14.33 -18.69
CA PHE A 302 9.96 -14.55 -17.46
C PHE A 302 10.33 -16.04 -17.27
N HIS A 303 11.59 -16.30 -16.91
CA HIS A 303 12.21 -17.64 -16.82
C HIS A 303 12.42 -18.43 -18.13
N SER A 304 12.09 -17.92 -19.32
CA SER A 304 12.28 -18.68 -20.58
C SER A 304 13.74 -19.08 -20.84
N LEU A 305 14.70 -18.27 -20.38
CA LEU A 305 16.14 -18.50 -20.48
C LEU A 305 16.64 -19.66 -19.60
N TYR A 306 16.00 -19.89 -18.44
CA TYR A 306 16.49 -20.83 -17.42
C TYR A 306 15.74 -22.18 -17.44
N TYR A 307 14.54 -22.24 -18.02
CA TYR A 307 13.71 -23.46 -18.06
C TYR A 307 13.07 -23.72 -19.45
N PRO A 308 13.88 -23.94 -20.51
CA PRO A 308 13.35 -24.33 -21.81
C PRO A 308 12.55 -25.65 -21.72
N GLY A 309 11.26 -25.60 -22.05
CA GLY A 309 10.40 -26.78 -22.22
C GLY A 309 9.25 -26.99 -21.22
N THR A 310 9.10 -26.15 -20.18
CA THR A 310 8.08 -26.37 -19.11
C THR A 310 6.62 -25.99 -19.47
N GLN A 311 6.31 -25.68 -20.74
CA GLN A 311 5.02 -25.08 -21.15
C GLN A 311 3.90 -26.07 -21.53
N SER A 312 4.11 -27.39 -21.50
CA SER A 312 3.34 -28.34 -22.32
C SER A 312 2.12 -29.06 -21.70
N SER A 313 1.74 -28.85 -20.43
CA SER A 313 0.80 -29.78 -19.72
C SER A 313 -0.47 -29.20 -19.06
N LEU A 314 -0.86 -27.94 -19.31
CA LEU A 314 -2.08 -27.36 -18.70
C LEU A 314 -2.99 -26.65 -19.71
N LYS A 315 -4.01 -27.34 -20.24
CA LYS A 315 -5.03 -26.82 -21.19
C LYS A 315 -5.48 -25.40 -20.84
N VAL A 316 -5.30 -24.47 -21.77
CA VAL A 316 -5.47 -23.02 -21.61
C VAL A 316 -6.87 -22.61 -22.08
N VAL A 317 -7.49 -21.63 -21.41
CA VAL A 317 -8.58 -20.84 -22.01
C VAL A 317 -7.88 -19.70 -22.77
N GLU A 318 -7.97 -19.71 -24.10
CA GLU A 318 -7.07 -18.96 -25.01
C GLU A 318 -6.99 -17.44 -24.82
N GLU A 319 -7.87 -16.85 -24.00
CA GLU A 319 -7.87 -15.43 -23.65
C GLU A 319 -6.89 -15.06 -22.52
N SER A 320 -6.42 -16.02 -21.72
CA SER A 320 -5.52 -15.74 -20.58
C SER A 320 -4.36 -16.72 -20.51
N ILE A 321 -3.17 -16.14 -20.61
CA ILE A 321 -1.97 -16.80 -21.10
C ILE A 321 -1.10 -17.10 -19.86
N LYS A 322 -0.80 -18.38 -19.61
CA LYS A 322 -0.20 -18.86 -18.34
C LYS A 322 1.32 -18.94 -18.45
N ILE A 323 2.14 -18.75 -17.42
CA ILE A 323 1.90 -18.68 -15.95
C ILE A 323 2.85 -17.57 -15.37
N ARG A 324 2.97 -17.21 -14.07
CA ARG A 324 2.50 -17.76 -12.78
C ARG A 324 2.34 -16.63 -11.74
N ALA A 325 1.14 -16.47 -11.18
CA ALA A 325 0.85 -15.75 -9.93
C ALA A 325 -0.53 -16.19 -9.41
N ILE A 326 -0.78 -16.13 -8.09
CA ILE A 326 -1.91 -16.82 -7.45
C ILE A 326 -2.95 -15.80 -6.94
N LEU A 327 -4.18 -15.86 -7.45
CA LEU A 327 -5.33 -15.20 -6.83
C LEU A 327 -5.90 -16.12 -5.75
N ILE A 328 -5.61 -15.82 -4.47
CA ILE A 328 -6.10 -16.59 -3.30
C ILE A 328 -7.40 -15.98 -2.80
N ARG A 329 -8.37 -16.83 -2.46
CA ARG A 329 -9.65 -16.49 -1.83
C ARG A 329 -9.57 -16.60 -0.31
#